data_AF-E8V0F6-F1
#
_entry.id   AF-E8V0F6-F1
#
_cell.length_a   1.000
_cell.length_b   1.000
_cell.length_c   1.000
_cell.angle_alpha   90.00
_cell.angle_beta   90.00
_cell.angle_gamma   90.00
#
_symmetry.space_group_name_H-M   'P 1'
#
loop_
_entity.id
_entity.type
_entity.pdbx_description
1 polymer ?
#
loop_
_entity_poly.entity_id
_entity_poly.type
_entity_poly.pdbx_seq_one_letter_code
_entity_poly.pdbx_strand_id
1 'polypeptide(L)'
;MPSFTSSRPPPLPPSDSTTFANLLMSSKYMTFVAVLMVIGSLLLLVGKYVPLGLTLLGPIIVNILLFHFTLMHGGAAGGLIAAVFEIFLIVAYRRSFRGIFDADPPPSTTI
;
A
#
# COMPACT_ATOMS: atom_id res chain seq x y z
N MET A 1 -56.31 15.44 -8.15
CA MET A 1 -54.99 15.20 -8.74
C MET A 1 -54.07 14.69 -7.64
N PRO A 2 -53.74 13.39 -7.54
CA PRO A 2 -52.76 12.93 -6.56
C PRO A 2 -51.37 13.39 -7.00
N SER A 3 -50.70 14.16 -6.15
CA SER A 3 -49.30 14.56 -6.33
C SER A 3 -48.40 13.35 -6.06
N PHE A 4 -47.75 12.83 -7.11
CA PHE A 4 -46.69 11.83 -7.00
C PHE A 4 -45.45 12.49 -6.37
N THR A 5 -45.40 12.57 -5.04
CA THR A 5 -44.17 12.97 -4.35
C THR A 5 -43.16 11.82 -4.48
N SER A 6 -42.02 12.17 -5.07
CA SER A 6 -40.85 11.34 -5.26
C SER A 6 -40.47 10.58 -3.99
N SER A 7 -40.85 9.30 -3.92
CA SER A 7 -40.41 8.35 -2.91
C SER A 7 -39.00 7.88 -3.25
N ARG A 8 -38.02 8.79 -3.21
CA ARG A 8 -36.62 8.36 -3.23
C ARG A 8 -36.43 7.51 -1.97
N PRO A 9 -36.06 6.22 -2.08
CA PRO A 9 -35.82 5.41 -0.89
C PRO A 9 -34.79 6.12 -0.02
N PRO A 10 -34.93 6.07 1.32
CA PRO A 10 -33.93 6.65 2.21
C PRO A 10 -32.56 6.08 1.82
N PRO A 11 -31.51 6.91 1.75
CA PRO A 11 -30.18 6.44 1.41
C PRO A 11 -29.84 5.27 2.35
N LEU A 12 -29.52 4.13 1.75
CA LEU A 12 -29.14 2.93 2.49
C LEU A 12 -28.04 3.32 3.50
N PRO A 13 -28.13 2.85 4.76
CA PRO A 13 -27.09 3.13 5.74
C PRO A 13 -25.73 2.72 5.15
N PRO A 14 -24.69 3.57 5.25
CA PRO A 14 -23.39 3.27 4.69
C PRO A 14 -22.89 1.94 5.23
N SER A 15 -22.40 1.05 4.35
CA SER A 15 -21.74 -0.17 4.79
C SER A 15 -20.51 0.17 5.63
N ASP A 16 -20.10 -0.72 6.53
CA ASP A 16 -18.92 -0.50 7.38
C ASP A 16 -17.67 -0.14 6.58
N SER A 17 -17.52 -0.70 5.37
CA SER A 17 -16.47 -0.32 4.40
C SER A 17 -16.53 1.13 3.95
N THR A 18 -17.71 1.65 3.66
CA THR A 18 -17.88 3.06 3.26
C THR A 18 -17.67 4.01 4.44
N THR A 19 -18.10 3.63 5.65
CA THR A 19 -17.85 4.41 6.87
C THR A 19 -16.36 4.49 7.18
N PHE A 20 -15.63 3.38 7.13
CA PHE A 20 -14.19 3.35 7.34
C PHE A 20 -13.42 4.09 6.24
N ALA A 21 -13.79 3.89 4.97
CA ALA A 21 -13.18 4.63 3.86
C ALA A 21 -13.37 6.15 4.00
N ASN A 22 -14.56 6.60 4.42
CA ASN A 22 -14.83 8.02 4.67
C ASN A 22 -13.98 8.56 5.83
N LEU A 23 -13.78 7.78 6.89
CA LEU A 23 -12.89 8.14 8.00
C LEU A 23 -11.43 8.28 7.55
N LEU A 24 -10.94 7.34 6.74
CA LEU A 24 -9.57 7.38 6.19
C LEU A 24 -9.35 8.60 5.28
N MET A 25 -10.37 8.98 4.51
CA MET A 25 -10.34 10.16 3.64
C MET A 25 -10.40 11.47 4.44
N SER A 26 -11.32 11.55 5.42
CA SER A 26 -11.50 12.74 6.26
C SER A 26 -10.28 13.01 7.15
N SER A 27 -9.64 11.97 7.68
CA SER A 27 -8.45 12.06 8.53
C SER A 27 -7.14 12.35 7.77
N LYS A 28 -7.19 12.47 6.43
CA LYS A 28 -6.00 12.56 5.54
C LYS A 28 -5.07 11.35 5.61
N TYR A 29 -5.49 10.26 6.24
CA TYR A 29 -4.71 9.01 6.28
C TYR A 29 -4.41 8.51 4.86
N MET A 30 -5.39 8.57 3.96
CA MET A 30 -5.19 8.20 2.56
C MET A 30 -4.13 9.06 1.86
N THR A 31 -4.04 10.35 2.19
CA THR A 31 -2.99 11.23 1.66
C THR A 31 -1.62 10.81 2.17
N PHE A 32 -1.50 10.46 3.45
CA PHE A 32 -0.24 9.97 4.01
C PHE A 32 0.21 8.64 3.37
N VAL A 33 -0.72 7.69 3.22
CA VAL A 33 -0.45 6.42 2.53
C VAL A 33 -0.05 6.65 1.08
N ALA A 34 -0.73 7.56 0.36
CA ALA A 34 -0.38 7.90 -1.02
C ALA A 34 1.03 8.49 -1.14
N VAL A 35 1.43 9.37 -0.21
CA VAL A 35 2.79 9.91 -0.17
C VAL A 35 3.82 8.81 0.07
N LEU A 36 3.60 7.93 1.04
CA LEU A 36 4.50 6.79 1.29
C LEU A 36 4.60 5.84 0.10
N MET A 37 3.47 5.58 -0.57
CA MET A 37 3.42 4.75 -1.78
C MET A 37 4.23 5.39 -2.92
N VAL A 38 4.11 6.69 -3.14
CA VAL A 38 4.90 7.43 -4.13
C VAL A 38 6.39 7.38 -3.79
N ILE A 39 6.76 7.62 -2.52
CA ILE A 39 8.15 7.56 -2.07
C ILE A 39 8.72 6.16 -2.29
N GLY A 40 8.02 5.11 -1.88
CA GLY A 40 8.47 3.74 -2.02
C GLY A 40 8.56 3.29 -3.49
N SER A 41 7.60 3.71 -4.32
CA SER A 41 7.61 3.46 -5.77
C SER A 41 8.75 4.20 -6.47
N LEU A 42 9.06 5.42 -6.03
CA LEU A 42 10.18 6.21 -6.55
C LEU A 42 11.52 5.58 -6.15
N LEU A 43 11.66 5.10 -4.92
CA LEU A 43 12.83 4.34 -4.46
C LEU A 43 13.05 3.06 -5.28
N LEU A 44 11.96 2.38 -5.63
CA LEU A 44 11.96 1.23 -6.54
C LEU A 44 12.46 1.63 -7.94
N LEU A 45 11.98 2.75 -8.48
CA LEU A 45 12.33 3.23 -9.82
C LEU A 45 13.80 3.67 -9.93
N VAL A 46 14.38 4.21 -8.85
CA VAL A 46 15.80 4.60 -8.78
C VAL A 46 16.73 3.39 -8.76
N GLY A 47 16.24 2.18 -8.49
CA GLY A 47 17.02 0.94 -8.58
C GLY A 47 18.12 0.75 -7.53
N LYS A 48 18.48 1.81 -6.78
CA LYS A 48 19.51 1.80 -5.73
C LYS A 48 18.97 1.44 -4.35
N TYR A 49 17.73 1.81 -4.05
CA TYR A 49 17.08 1.62 -2.74
C TYR A 49 15.84 0.73 -2.82
N VAL A 50 15.87 -0.23 -3.75
CA VAL A 50 14.84 -1.26 -3.93
C VAL A 50 14.49 -1.91 -2.57
N PRO A 51 15.45 -2.40 -1.75
CA PRO A 51 15.18 -2.94 -0.41
C PRO A 51 14.29 -2.07 0.48
N LEU A 52 14.60 -0.78 0.57
CA LEU A 52 13.91 0.18 1.43
C LEU A 52 12.51 0.49 0.90
N GLY A 53 12.37 0.62 -0.42
CA GLY A 53 11.07 0.78 -1.07
C GLY A 53 10.13 -0.39 -0.76
N LEU A 54 10.63 -1.62 -0.89
CA LEU A 54 9.87 -2.84 -0.56
C LEU A 54 9.46 -2.89 0.92
N THR A 55 10.37 -2.61 1.85
CA THR A 55 10.00 -2.57 3.28
C THR A 55 8.93 -1.54 3.62
N LEU A 56 8.85 -0.45 2.85
CA LEU A 56 7.84 0.59 3.04
C LEU A 56 6.50 0.21 2.38
N LEU A 57 6.54 -0.44 1.21
CA LEU A 57 5.35 -0.90 0.49
C LEU A 57 4.64 -2.07 1.17
N GLY A 58 5.38 -2.99 1.81
CA GLY A 58 4.82 -4.17 2.46
C GLY A 58 3.68 -3.90 3.46
N PRO A 59 3.87 -3.07 4.50
CA PRO A 59 2.79 -2.77 5.43
C PRO A 59 1.60 -2.06 4.76
N ILE A 60 1.84 -1.29 3.68
CA ILE A 60 0.78 -0.62 2.92
C ILE A 60 -0.06 -1.65 2.15
N ILE A 61 0.59 -2.59 1.46
CA ILE A 61 -0.08 -3.65 0.70
C ILE A 61 -0.88 -4.56 1.63
N VAL A 62 -0.31 -4.92 2.80
CA VAL A 62 -1.04 -5.69 3.82
C VAL A 62 -2.28 -4.94 4.31
N ASN A 63 -2.19 -3.63 4.55
CA ASN A 63 -3.34 -2.82 4.95
C ASN A 63 -4.44 -2.83 3.88
N ILE A 64 -4.08 -2.67 2.59
CA ILE A 64 -5.04 -2.74 1.47
C ILE A 64 -5.74 -4.10 1.43
N LEU A 65 -4.98 -5.20 1.58
CA LEU A 65 -5.56 -6.54 1.60
C LEU A 65 -6.47 -6.75 2.81
N LEU A 66 -6.07 -6.26 3.98
CA LEU A 66 -6.89 -6.35 5.20
C LEU A 66 -8.21 -5.60 5.02
N PHE A 67 -8.19 -4.38 4.48
CA PHE A 67 -9.42 -3.62 4.20
C PHE A 67 -10.37 -4.39 3.27
N HIS A 68 -9.86 -5.01 2.21
CA HIS A 68 -10.71 -5.77 1.30
C HIS A 68 -11.18 -7.10 1.91
N PHE A 69 -10.35 -7.80 2.67
CA PHE A 69 -10.78 -9.07 3.29
C PHE A 69 -11.72 -8.87 4.48
N THR A 70 -11.62 -7.75 5.20
CA THR A 70 -12.43 -7.51 6.42
C THR A 70 -13.67 -6.67 6.15
N LEU A 71 -13.57 -5.65 5.30
CA LEU A 71 -14.62 -4.64 5.13
C LEU A 71 -15.27 -4.70 3.75
N MET A 72 -14.49 -4.92 2.69
CA MET A 72 -14.99 -4.90 1.31
C MET A 72 -14.54 -6.12 0.51
N HIS A 73 -15.33 -7.20 0.58
CA HIS A 73 -15.07 -8.51 -0.03
C HIS A 73 -14.99 -8.53 -1.58
N GLY A 74 -14.80 -7.38 -2.23
CA GLY A 74 -14.60 -7.23 -3.67
C GLY A 74 -13.65 -6.06 -3.98
N GLY A 75 -12.85 -6.16 -5.04
CA GLY A 75 -11.87 -5.13 -5.43
C GLY A 75 -10.43 -5.37 -4.98
N ALA A 76 -10.14 -6.48 -4.28
CA ALA A 76 -8.80 -6.82 -3.79
C ALA A 76 -7.74 -7.06 -4.89
N ALA A 77 -8.15 -7.15 -6.16
CA ALA A 77 -7.28 -7.49 -7.29
C ALA A 77 -6.06 -6.57 -7.38
N GLY A 78 -6.23 -5.25 -7.17
CA GLY A 78 -5.12 -4.30 -7.21
C GLY A 78 -4.08 -4.55 -6.11
N GLY A 79 -4.55 -4.79 -4.88
CA GLY A 79 -3.69 -5.13 -3.75
C GLY A 79 -2.99 -6.48 -3.93
N LEU A 80 -3.69 -7.46 -4.53
CA LEU A 80 -3.13 -8.78 -4.80
C LEU A 80 -2.01 -8.72 -5.84
N ILE A 81 -2.21 -7.97 -6.93
CA ILE A 81 -1.18 -7.75 -7.96
C ILE A 81 0.04 -7.06 -7.34
N ALA A 82 -0.18 -6.02 -6.54
CA ALA A 82 0.91 -5.32 -5.84
C ALA A 82 1.69 -6.27 -4.91
N ALA A 83 0.99 -7.12 -4.14
CA ALA A 83 1.62 -8.12 -3.27
C ALA A 83 2.46 -9.13 -4.06
N VAL A 84 1.97 -9.61 -5.20
CA VAL A 84 2.73 -10.53 -6.06
C VAL A 84 3.98 -9.85 -6.61
N PHE A 85 3.87 -8.60 -7.09
CA PHE A 85 5.02 -7.82 -7.55
C PHE A 85 6.03 -7.58 -6.44
N GLU A 86 5.56 -7.27 -5.24
CA GLU A 86 6.40 -7.08 -4.07
C GLU A 86 7.17 -8.36 -3.73
N ILE A 87 6.47 -9.50 -3.58
CA ILE A 87 7.10 -10.80 -3.33
C ILE A 87 8.10 -11.16 -4.43
N PHE A 88 7.72 -10.96 -5.69
CA PHE A 88 8.59 -11.19 -6.83
C PHE A 88 9.87 -10.35 -6.75
N LEU A 89 9.76 -9.07 -6.41
CA LEU A 89 10.90 -8.17 -6.26
C LEU A 89 11.77 -8.51 -5.04
N ILE A 90 11.17 -8.91 -3.91
CA ILE A 90 11.91 -9.44 -2.74
C ILE A 90 12.74 -10.65 -3.18
N VAL A 91 12.11 -11.60 -3.88
CA VAL A 91 12.75 -12.83 -4.37
C VAL A 91 13.74 -12.54 -5.50
N ALA A 92 13.59 -11.48 -6.29
CA ALA A 92 14.52 -11.09 -7.35
C ALA A 92 15.75 -10.36 -6.78
N TYR A 93 15.54 -9.42 -5.86
CA TYR A 93 16.60 -8.61 -5.26
C TYR A 93 17.21 -9.23 -4.00
N ARG A 94 16.78 -10.44 -3.59
CA ARG A 94 17.35 -11.23 -2.47
C ARG A 94 18.88 -11.33 -2.43
N ARG A 95 19.55 -11.23 -3.58
CA ARG A 95 21.02 -11.24 -3.71
C ARG A 95 21.63 -9.85 -3.56
N SER A 96 20.93 -8.77 -3.96
CA SER A 96 21.34 -7.38 -3.69
C SER A 96 21.17 -7.00 -2.22
N PHE A 97 20.30 -7.69 -1.47
CA PHE A 97 20.24 -7.55 0.00
C PHE A 97 21.52 -8.03 0.72
N ARG A 98 22.43 -8.76 0.04
CA ARG A 98 23.71 -9.16 0.66
C ARG A 98 24.58 -7.96 1.03
N GLY A 99 24.55 -6.88 0.24
CA GLY A 99 25.31 -5.65 0.54
C GLY A 99 24.80 -4.84 1.75
N ILE A 100 23.60 -5.14 2.27
CA ILE A 100 23.13 -4.57 3.56
C ILE A 100 23.74 -5.33 4.75
N PHE A 101 24.13 -6.58 4.55
CA PHE A 101 24.81 -7.40 5.57
C PHE A 101 26.33 -7.40 5.43
N ASP A 102 26.88 -7.00 4.28
CA ASP A 102 28.31 -6.75 4.11
C ASP A 102 28.67 -5.35 4.64
N ALA A 103 28.65 -5.21 5.96
CA ALA A 103 29.26 -4.11 6.68
C ALA A 103 30.72 -4.46 7.03
N ASP A 104 31.55 -4.72 6.03
CA ASP A 104 33.00 -4.64 6.22
C ASP A 104 33.47 -3.28 5.70
N PRO A 105 33.85 -2.34 6.58
CA PRO A 105 34.66 -1.22 6.16
C PRO A 105 35.91 -1.79 5.48
N PRO A 106 36.33 -1.28 4.31
CA PRO A 106 37.63 -1.67 3.76
C PRO A 106 38.68 -1.41 4.85
N PRO A 107 39.55 -2.38 5.18
CA PRO A 107 40.62 -2.16 6.14
C PRO A 107 41.42 -0.97 5.62
N SER A 108 41.48 0.08 6.43
CA SER A 108 42.29 1.26 6.20
C SER A 108 43.76 0.84 6.13
N THR A 109 44.18 0.40 4.95
CA THR A 109 45.58 0.18 4.59
C THR A 109 46.15 1.55 4.26
N THR A 110 46.47 2.32 5.29
CA THR A 110 47.37 3.46 5.15
C THR A 110 48.74 2.96 5.60
N ILE A 111 49.59 2.70 4.60
CA ILE A 111 51.04 2.57 4.74
C ILE A 111 51.62 3.97 4.94
#